data_AF-A0A7W7AE29-F1
#
_entry.id   AF-A0A7W7AE29-F1
#
_cell.length_a   1.000
_cell.length_b   1.000
_cell.length_c   1.000
_cell.angle_alpha   90.00
_cell.angle_beta   90.00
_cell.angle_gamma   90.00
#
_symmetry.space_group_name_H-M   'P 1'
#
loop_
_entity.id
_entity.type
_entity.pdbx_description
1 polymer ?
#
loop_
_entity_poly.entity_id
_entity_poly.type
_entity_poly.pdbx_seq_one_letter_code
_entity_poly.pdbx_strand_id
1 'polypeptide(L)' 'MTLFQLVLQPTAGSESVTVQYEADAMPAAIALAAHHASSTPAVLWCEGREVCRIGADGKPDFQLDGSS' A
#
# COMPACT_ATOMS: atom_id res chain seq x y z
N MET A 1 -1.57 8.98 -17.12
CA MET A 1 -1.48 9.23 -15.67
C MET A 1 -1.25 7.88 -15.00
N THR A 2 -0.27 7.79 -14.12
CA THR A 2 0.03 6.55 -13.38
C THR A 2 -0.93 6.44 -12.20
N LEU A 3 -1.61 5.30 -12.06
CA LEU A 3 -2.51 5.02 -10.95
C LEU A 3 -1.86 4.00 -10.01
N PHE A 4 -1.91 4.31 -8.73
CA PHE A 4 -1.50 3.42 -7.66
C PHE A 4 -2.73 2.79 -7.02
N GLN A 5 -2.66 1.51 -6.70
CA GLN A 5 -3.70 0.75 -6.04
C GLN A 5 -3.21 0.35 -4.66
N LEU A 6 -3.77 0.95 -3.62
CA LEU A 6 -3.52 0.56 -2.23
C LEU A 6 -4.55 -0.49 -1.84
N VAL A 7 -4.08 -1.71 -1.56
CA VAL A 7 -4.91 -2.82 -1.11
C VAL A 7 -4.75 -2.96 0.40
N LEU A 8 -5.80 -2.62 1.13
CA LEU A 8 -5.92 -2.82 2.57
C LEU A 8 -6.32 -4.28 2.84
N GLN A 9 -5.60 -4.94 3.75
CA GLN A 9 -5.77 -6.35 4.08
C GLN A 9 -6.17 -6.50 5.56
N PRO A 10 -7.47 -6.45 5.90
CA PRO A 10 -7.92 -6.61 7.27
C PRO A 10 -7.57 -8.00 7.81
N THR A 11 -7.06 -8.08 9.03
CA THR A 11 -6.67 -9.35 9.67
C THR A 11 -7.86 -10.20 10.13
N ALA A 12 -9.07 -9.63 10.23
CA ALA A 12 -10.24 -10.26 10.83
C ALA A 12 -11.17 -11.00 9.82
N GLY A 13 -10.64 -11.42 8.66
CA GLY A 13 -11.44 -12.12 7.63
C GLY A 13 -12.43 -11.22 6.88
N SER A 14 -12.26 -9.90 6.98
CA SER A 14 -13.01 -8.95 6.15
C SER A 14 -12.43 -8.90 4.73
N GLU A 15 -13.27 -8.54 3.76
CA GLU A 15 -12.82 -8.36 2.38
C GLU A 15 -11.73 -7.28 2.29
N SER A 16 -10.78 -7.49 1.38
CA SER A 16 -9.76 -6.49 1.10
C SER A 16 -10.39 -5.26 0.45
N VAL A 17 -9.96 -4.08 0.87
CA VAL A 17 -10.42 -2.82 0.29
C VAL A 17 -9.34 -2.30 -0.63
N THR A 18 -9.68 -2.08 -1.90
CA THR A 18 -8.76 -1.48 -2.88
C THR A 18 -9.13 -0.02 -3.09
N VAL A 19 -8.17 0.87 -2.88
CA VAL A 19 -8.32 2.31 -3.13
C VAL A 19 -7.32 2.74 -4.20
N GLN A 20 -7.79 3.50 -5.18
CA GLN A 20 -6.96 4.03 -6.25
C GLN A 20 -6.54 5.47 -5.96
N TYR A 21 -5.26 5.76 -6.17
CA TYR A 21 -4.66 7.07 -5.97
C TYR A 21 -3.86 7.49 -7.20
N GLU A 22 -3.88 8.79 -7.46
CA GLU A 22 -2.93 9.41 -8.37
C GLU A 22 -1.55 9.55 -7.69
N ALA A 23 -0.50 9.75 -8.50
CA ALA A 23 0.88 9.77 -8.03
C ALA A 23 1.16 10.86 -6.97
N ASP A 24 0.49 12.00 -7.09
CA ASP A 24 0.56 13.13 -6.17
C ASP A 24 -0.12 12.85 -4.82
N ALA A 25 -1.18 12.04 -4.80
CA ALA A 25 -1.88 11.62 -3.59
C ALA A 25 -1.23 10.41 -2.88
N MET A 26 -0.31 9.72 -3.56
CA MET A 26 0.33 8.49 -3.07
C MET A 26 1.02 8.66 -1.69
N PRO A 27 1.79 9.73 -1.41
CA PRO A 27 2.46 9.87 -0.12
C PRO A 27 1.48 9.95 1.06
N ALA A 28 0.36 10.65 0.87
CA ALA A 28 -0.68 10.76 1.89
C ALA A 28 -1.38 9.40 2.12
N ALA A 29 -1.62 8.65 1.05
CA ALA A 29 -2.19 7.31 1.13
C ALA A 29 -1.30 6.32 1.91
N ILE A 30 0.02 6.35 1.66
CA ILE A 30 0.98 5.54 2.42
C ILE A 30 0.99 5.93 3.90
N ALA A 31 1.02 7.24 4.20
CA ALA A 31 1.02 7.71 5.59
C ALA A 31 -0.25 7.28 6.34
N LEU A 32 -1.41 7.32 5.67
CA LEU A 32 -2.67 6.85 6.24
C LEU A 32 -2.65 5.34 6.51
N ALA A 33 -2.18 4.53 5.55
CA ALA A 33 -2.06 3.09 5.76
C ALA A 33 -1.06 2.73 6.86
N ALA A 34 0.09 3.42 6.92
CA ALA A 34 1.08 3.25 7.98
C ALA A 34 0.48 3.53 9.37
N HIS A 35 -0.36 4.55 9.50
CA HIS A 35 -1.05 4.87 10.75
C HIS A 35 -1.97 3.74 11.24
N HIS A 36 -2.60 3.01 10.32
CA HIS A 36 -3.55 1.93 10.64
C HIS A 36 -2.96 0.52 10.51
N ALA A 37 -1.66 0.40 10.25
CA ALA A 37 -1.05 -0.84 9.81
C ALA A 37 -1.12 -1.98 10.83
N SER A 38 -1.15 -1.67 12.13
CA SER A 38 -1.26 -2.67 13.21
C SER A 38 -2.52 -3.52 13.11
N SER A 39 -3.59 -2.99 12.52
CA SER A 39 -4.89 -3.66 12.38
C SER A 39 -5.23 -3.95 10.92
N THR A 40 -4.64 -3.21 9.99
CA THR A 40 -4.90 -3.34 8.56
C THR A 40 -3.61 -3.10 7.79
N PRO A 41 -2.77 -4.15 7.66
CA PRO A 41 -1.65 -4.15 6.73
C PRO A 41 -2.10 -3.76 5.32
N ALA A 42 -1.19 -3.18 4.55
CA ALA A 42 -1.51 -2.71 3.20
C ALA A 42 -0.39 -3.04 2.20
N VAL A 43 -0.78 -3.19 0.93
CA VAL A 43 0.15 -3.35 -0.18
C VAL A 43 -0.19 -2.33 -1.25
N LEU A 44 0.81 -1.56 -1.68
CA LEU A 44 0.70 -0.62 -2.78
C LEU A 44 1.15 -1.28 -4.08
N TRP A 45 0.29 -1.22 -5.08
CA TRP A 45 0.52 -1.72 -6.42
C TRP A 45 0.55 -0.58 -7.43
N CYS A 46 1.33 -0.73 -8.49
CA CYS A 46 1.35 0.16 -9.64
C CYS A 46 1.44 -0.70 -10.89
N GLU A 47 0.49 -0.55 -11.82
CA GLU A 47 0.50 -1.27 -13.10
C GLU A 47 0.67 -2.80 -12.96
N GLY A 48 0.09 -3.38 -11.90
CA GLY A 48 0.18 -4.81 -11.61
C GLY A 48 1.46 -5.28 -10.91
N ARG A 49 2.34 -4.36 -10.49
CA ARG A 49 3.55 -4.66 -9.70
C ARG A 49 3.42 -4.15 -8.27
N GLU A 50 3.89 -4.94 -7.30
CA GLU A 50 4.02 -4.50 -5.90
C GLU A 50 5.15 -3.47 -5.81
N VAL A 51 4.86 -2.30 -5.25
CA VAL A 51 5.82 -1.19 -5.10
C VAL A 51 6.21 -0.99 -3.65
N CYS A 52 5.25 -1.17 -2.74
CA CYS A 52 5.47 -0.96 -1.32
C CYS A 52 4.57 -1.88 -0.50
N ARG A 53 5.13 -2.45 0.57
CA ARG A 53 4.37 -3.19 1.57
C ARG A 53 4.41 -2.46 2.89
N ILE A 54 3.27 -2.36 3.56
CA ILE A 54 3.12 -1.75 4.88
C ILE A 54 2.66 -2.86 5.82
N GLY A 55 3.63 -3.44 6.53
CA GLY A 55 3.39 -4.50 7.50
C GLY A 55 2.79 -3.99 8.81
N ALA A 56 2.50 -4.90 9.74
CA ALA A 56 1.90 -4.56 11.03
C ALA A 56 2.78 -3.64 11.92
N ASP A 57 4.05 -3.46 11.57
CA ASP A 57 4.97 -2.53 12.21
C ASP A 57 4.81 -1.07 11.73
N GLY A 58 3.94 -0.83 10.74
CA GLY A 58 3.65 0.49 10.19
C GLY A 58 4.78 1.07 9.35
N LYS A 59 5.82 0.28 9.05
CA LYS A 59 6.94 0.75 8.23
C LYS A 59 6.69 0.38 6.77
N PRO A 60 6.70 1.36 5.85
CA PRO A 60 6.65 1.08 4.43
C PRO A 60 7.98 0.47 3.97
N ASP A 61 7.93 -0.74 3.43
CA ASP A 61 9.01 -1.45 2.76
C ASP A 61 8.84 -1.28 1.25
N PHE A 62 9.66 -0.43 0.63
CA PHE A 62 9.59 -0.14 -0.80
C PHE A 62 10.39 -1.17 -1.58
N GLN A 63 9.71 -1.98 -2.38
CA GLN A 63 10.33 -2.81 -3.39
C GLN A 63 10.51 -1.97 -4.65
N LEU A 64 11.60 -1.20 -4.65
CA LEU A 64 12.14 -0.70 -5.91
C LEU A 64 12.70 -1.91 -6.64
N ASP A 65 12.04 -2.28 -7.75
CA ASP A 65 12.48 -3.30 -8.69
C ASP A 65 13.96 -3.05 -9.01
N GLY A 66 14.83 -3.80 -8.32
CA GLY A 66 16.27 -3.68 -8.41
C GLY A 66 16.73 -4.28 -9.73
N SER A 67 16.44 -3.60 -10.83
CA SER A 67 17.20 -3.76 -12.06
C SER A 67 18.58 -3.16 -11.81
N SER A 68 19.50 -3.99 -11.28
CA SER A 68 20.95 -3.80 -11.43
C SER A 68 21.44 -4.62 -12.63
#